data_AF-A0A3P1WYB7-F1
#
_entry.id   AF-A0A3P1WYB7-F1
#
_cell.length_a   1.000
_cell.length_b   1.000
_cell.length_c   1.000
_cell.angle_alpha   90.00
_cell.angle_beta   90.00
_cell.angle_gamma   90.00
#
_symmetry.space_group_name_H-M   'P 1'
#
loop_
_entity.id
_entity.type
_entity.pdbx_description
1 polymer ?
#
loop_
_entity_poly.entity_id
_entity_poly.type
_entity_poly.pdbx_seq_one_letter_code
_entity_poly.pdbx_strand_id
1 'polypeptide(L)'
;EEEQPKLMVIDSIQVMHMADVQSSPGSVAQVRETAAYLTRFAKTRGVAIVMVGHVTKDGSLAGPKVLEHCIDCSVLLDGDADSRFRTLRSHKNRFGAVNELGVFAMTEQGLREVSNPSAIFL
;
A
#
# COMPACT_ATOMS: atom_id res chain seq x y z
N GLU A 1 -7.38 10.05 -23.27
CA GLU A 1 -8.00 10.79 -22.16
C GLU A 1 -9.52 10.54 -22.11
N GLU A 2 -9.98 9.30 -22.28
CA GLU A 2 -11.44 9.01 -22.25
C GLU A 2 -11.96 8.72 -20.85
N GLU A 3 -11.13 8.14 -19.99
CA GLU A 3 -11.55 7.68 -18.67
C GLU A 3 -11.22 8.69 -17.58
N GLN A 4 -12.21 9.03 -16.75
CA GLN A 4 -12.09 9.86 -15.55
C GLN A 4 -12.41 9.05 -14.30
N PRO A 5 -11.57 8.05 -13.94
CA PRO A 5 -11.86 7.16 -12.83
C PRO A 5 -11.86 7.93 -11.51
N LYS A 6 -12.73 7.52 -10.58
CA LYS A 6 -12.70 8.02 -9.19
C LYS A 6 -11.71 7.27 -8.30
N LEU A 7 -11.34 6.06 -8.71
CA LEU A 7 -10.39 5.18 -8.03
C LEU A 7 -9.46 4.53 -9.05
N MET A 8 -8.17 4.49 -8.73
CA MET A 8 -7.15 3.77 -9.50
C MET A 8 -6.34 2.87 -8.56
N VAL A 9 -6.06 1.65 -9.00
CA VAL A 9 -5.25 0.68 -8.25
C VAL A 9 -3.99 0.39 -9.06
N ILE A 10 -2.83 0.58 -8.44
CA ILE A 10 -1.50 0.31 -9.01
C ILE A 10 -0.92 -0.90 -8.30
N ASP A 11 -0.92 -2.06 -8.97
CA ASP A 11 -0.36 -3.30 -8.45
C ASP A 11 0.76 -3.82 -9.39
N SER A 12 2.04 -3.57 -9.11
CA SER A 12 2.61 -2.87 -7.95
C SER A 12 3.50 -1.70 -8.36
N ILE A 13 3.78 -0.79 -7.42
CA ILE A 13 4.57 0.42 -7.71
C ILE A 13 6.02 0.10 -8.16
N GLN A 14 6.57 -1.06 -7.75
CA GLN A 14 7.92 -1.46 -8.11
C GLN A 14 8.12 -1.75 -9.60
N VAL A 15 7.08 -2.16 -10.32
CA VAL A 15 7.18 -2.47 -11.75
C VAL A 15 6.92 -1.26 -12.65
N MET A 16 6.58 -0.11 -12.07
CA MET A 16 6.45 1.13 -12.82
C MET A 16 7.84 1.69 -13.18
N HIS A 17 7.90 2.33 -14.35
CA HIS A 17 9.11 2.96 -14.86
C HIS A 17 8.83 4.36 -15.38
N MET A 18 9.60 5.32 -14.89
CA MET A 18 9.68 6.67 -15.43
C MET A 18 10.96 6.81 -16.24
N ALA A 19 10.81 7.08 -17.54
CA ALA A 19 11.92 7.24 -18.47
C ALA A 19 12.88 8.38 -18.05
N ASP A 20 12.34 9.44 -17.45
CA ASP A 20 13.10 10.62 -17.04
C ASP A 20 13.94 10.40 -15.77
N VAL A 21 13.78 9.25 -15.11
CA VAL A 21 14.54 8.90 -13.90
C VAL A 21 15.66 7.93 -14.29
N GLN A 22 16.90 8.39 -14.29
CA GLN A 22 18.09 7.57 -14.60
C GLN A 22 18.42 6.59 -13.47
N SER A 23 17.61 5.56 -13.32
CA SER A 23 17.83 4.44 -12.41
C SER A 23 17.05 3.21 -12.87
N SER A 24 17.49 2.03 -12.43
CA SER A 24 16.85 0.77 -12.80
C SER A 24 15.39 0.72 -12.31
N PRO A 25 14.47 0.14 -13.09
CA PRO A 25 13.12 -0.22 -12.64
C PRO A 25 13.17 -0.98 -11.31
N GLY A 26 12.23 -0.69 -10.42
CA GLY A 26 12.21 -1.27 -9.07
C GLY A 26 13.29 -0.75 -8.12
N SER A 27 14.11 0.24 -8.50
CA SER A 27 14.97 0.94 -7.54
C SER A 27 14.15 1.87 -6.63
N VAL A 28 14.70 2.18 -5.45
CA VAL A 28 14.09 3.14 -4.50
C VAL A 28 13.82 4.49 -5.17
N ALA A 29 14.72 4.95 -6.04
CA ALA A 29 14.55 6.20 -6.77
C ALA A 29 13.34 6.15 -7.73
N GLN A 30 13.25 5.13 -8.58
CA GLN A 30 12.08 4.93 -9.46
C GLN A 30 10.77 4.91 -8.66
N VAL A 31 10.72 4.12 -7.59
CA VAL A 31 9.53 3.96 -6.75
C VAL A 31 9.10 5.29 -6.11
N ARG A 32 10.06 6.05 -5.57
CA ARG A 32 9.77 7.32 -4.89
C ARG A 32 9.29 8.38 -5.86
N GLU A 33 9.97 8.55 -7.00
CA GLU A 33 9.58 9.56 -7.99
C GLU A 33 8.23 9.22 -8.63
N THR A 34 7.98 7.94 -8.92
CA THR A 34 6.68 7.48 -9.43
C THR A 34 5.57 7.73 -8.41
N ALA A 35 5.77 7.38 -7.13
CA ALA A 35 4.79 7.64 -6.08
C ALA A 35 4.51 9.15 -5.92
N ALA A 36 5.54 9.99 -5.94
CA ALA A 36 5.37 11.44 -5.86
C ALA A 36 4.57 12.02 -7.04
N TYR A 37 4.82 11.51 -8.26
CA TYR A 37 4.04 11.86 -9.44
C TYR A 37 2.58 11.43 -9.31
N LEU A 38 2.33 10.17 -8.91
CA LEU A 38 0.97 9.66 -8.74
C LEU A 38 0.20 10.42 -7.66
N THR A 39 0.82 10.75 -6.52
CA THR A 39 0.20 11.57 -5.48
C THR A 39 -0.20 12.96 -6.01
N ARG A 40 0.66 13.60 -6.82
CA ARG A 40 0.32 14.88 -7.45
C ARG A 40 -0.82 14.73 -8.46
N PHE A 41 -0.78 13.68 -9.29
CA PHE A 41 -1.84 13.38 -10.24
C PHE A 41 -3.19 13.18 -9.52
N ALA A 42 -3.22 12.38 -8.44
CA ALA A 42 -4.38 12.16 -7.59
C ALA A 42 -4.99 13.48 -7.10
N LYS A 43 -4.16 14.38 -6.58
CA LYS A 43 -4.58 15.68 -6.05
C LYS A 43 -5.13 16.60 -7.15
N THR A 44 -4.46 16.68 -8.30
CA THR A 44 -4.89 17.54 -9.41
C THR A 44 -6.18 17.04 -10.06
N ARG A 45 -6.39 15.72 -10.13
CA ARG A 45 -7.54 15.11 -10.82
C ARG A 45 -8.69 14.73 -9.87
N GLY A 46 -8.48 14.81 -8.56
CA GLY A 46 -9.48 14.39 -7.57
C GLY A 46 -9.76 12.87 -7.60
N VAL A 47 -8.71 12.06 -7.77
CA VAL A 47 -8.78 10.60 -7.90
C VAL A 47 -8.15 9.94 -6.68
N ALA A 48 -8.80 8.94 -6.09
CA ALA A 48 -8.18 8.10 -5.08
C ALA A 48 -7.23 7.09 -5.75
N ILE A 49 -5.99 6.98 -5.28
CA ILE A 49 -5.02 6.00 -5.79
C ILE A 49 -4.60 5.06 -4.66
N VAL A 50 -4.76 3.77 -4.89
CA VAL A 50 -4.21 2.70 -4.05
C VAL A 50 -2.95 2.18 -4.74
N MET A 51 -1.81 2.27 -4.06
CA MET A 51 -0.53 1.76 -4.56
C MET A 51 -0.11 0.54 -3.74
N VAL A 52 0.08 -0.61 -4.39
CA VAL A 52 0.62 -1.82 -3.77
C VAL A 52 2.14 -1.72 -3.77
N GLY A 53 2.73 -1.91 -2.59
CA GLY A 53 4.18 -1.97 -2.39
C GLY A 53 4.54 -3.24 -1.63
N HIS A 54 5.10 -4.22 -2.35
CA HIS A 54 5.72 -5.41 -1.74
C HIS A 54 6.94 -5.05 -0.89
N VAL A 55 6.94 -5.47 0.38
CA VAL A 55 8.11 -5.32 1.26
C VAL A 55 9.08 -6.47 1.01
N THR A 56 10.33 -6.16 0.64
CA THR A 56 11.39 -7.16 0.47
C THR A 56 11.95 -7.63 1.83
N LYS A 57 12.65 -8.77 1.86
CA LYS A 57 13.16 -9.40 3.10
C LYS A 57 14.09 -8.49 3.92
N ASP A 58 14.73 -7.53 3.28
CA ASP A 58 15.62 -6.52 3.87
C ASP A 58 14.88 -5.23 4.27
N GLY A 59 13.56 -5.15 4.04
CA GLY A 59 12.70 -4.01 4.39
C GLY A 59 13.01 -2.71 3.65
N SER A 60 13.94 -2.75 2.69
CA SER A 60 14.56 -1.57 2.09
C SER A 60 13.76 -1.03 0.90
N LEU A 61 13.02 -1.91 0.19
CA LEU A 61 12.31 -1.54 -1.02
C LEU A 61 10.80 -1.46 -0.77
N ALA A 62 10.22 -0.28 -1.06
CA ALA A 62 8.81 0.06 -0.86
C ALA A 62 8.26 -0.09 0.58
N GLY A 63 9.15 -0.28 1.56
CA GLY A 63 8.77 -0.22 2.97
C GLY A 63 8.16 1.14 3.34
N PRO A 64 7.35 1.22 4.41
CA PRO A 64 6.62 2.43 4.80
C PRO A 64 7.51 3.67 4.81
N LYS A 65 8.75 3.53 5.30
CA LYS A 65 9.75 4.60 5.43
C LYS A 65 10.19 5.23 4.11
N VAL A 66 10.25 4.45 3.03
CA VAL A 66 10.72 4.94 1.71
C VAL A 66 9.71 5.91 1.10
N LEU A 67 8.43 5.60 1.28
CA LEU A 67 7.33 6.34 0.68
C LEU A 67 6.60 7.25 1.68
N GLU A 68 6.97 7.21 2.96
CA GLU A 68 6.22 7.80 4.06
C GLU A 68 5.92 9.28 3.81
N HIS A 69 6.88 10.03 3.27
CA HIS A 69 6.70 11.46 3.01
C HIS A 69 5.89 11.76 1.74
N CYS A 70 5.83 10.83 0.79
CA CYS A 70 5.21 11.02 -0.53
C CYS A 70 3.71 10.65 -0.56
N ILE A 71 3.23 9.88 0.42
CA ILE A 71 1.86 9.35 0.47
C ILE A 71 1.03 10.01 1.57
N ASP A 72 -0.30 10.04 1.39
CA ASP A 72 -1.23 10.58 2.39
C ASP A 72 -1.65 9.53 3.44
N CYS A 73 -1.65 8.25 3.06
CA CYS A 73 -1.94 7.11 3.94
C CYS A 73 -0.96 5.95 3.65
N SER A 74 -0.56 5.23 4.69
CA SER A 74 0.26 4.02 4.62
C SER A 74 -0.37 2.96 5.52
N VAL A 75 -0.67 1.81 4.92
CA VAL A 75 -1.30 0.68 5.60
C VAL A 75 -0.48 -0.55 5.28
N LEU A 76 -0.11 -1.31 6.30
CA LEU A 76 0.66 -2.55 6.18
C LEU A 76 -0.29 -3.72 6.37
N LEU A 77 -0.35 -4.60 5.38
CA LEU A 77 -0.96 -5.92 5.51
C LEU A 77 0.14 -6.90 5.90
N ASP A 78 0.10 -7.38 7.13
CA ASP A 78 1.06 -8.33 7.68
C ASP A 78 0.39 -9.68 7.97
N GLY A 79 1.17 -10.75 7.93
CA GLY A 79 0.71 -12.10 8.16
C GLY A 79 1.89 -13.03 8.33
N ASP A 80 1.95 -13.70 9.47
CA ASP A 80 2.90 -14.79 9.66
C ASP A 80 2.59 -15.93 8.66
N ALA A 81 3.63 -16.65 8.21
CA ALA A 81 3.52 -17.67 7.17
C ALA A 81 2.53 -18.79 7.54
N ASP A 82 2.44 -19.12 8.83
CA ASP A 82 1.56 -20.15 9.37
C ASP A 82 0.21 -19.60 9.87
N SER A 83 0.02 -18.28 9.86
CA SER A 83 -1.24 -17.67 10.33
C SER A 83 -2.30 -17.72 9.23
N ARG A 84 -3.50 -18.21 9.58
CA ARG A 84 -4.71 -18.06 8.73
C ARG A 84 -5.21 -16.61 8.67
N PHE A 85 -4.67 -15.76 9.54
CA PHE A 85 -5.09 -14.37 9.68
C PHE A 85 -4.06 -13.42 9.10
N ARG A 86 -4.54 -12.26 8.67
CA ARG A 86 -3.78 -11.11 8.23
C ARG A 86 -4.20 -9.91 9.06
N THR A 87 -3.23 -9.12 9.49
CA THR A 87 -3.47 -7.86 10.19
C THR A 87 -3.22 -6.72 9.24
N LEU A 88 -4.19 -5.82 9.11
CA LEU A 88 -4.06 -4.57 8.37
C LEU A 88 -3.88 -3.44 9.39
N ARG A 89 -2.72 -2.77 9.39
CA ARG A 89 -2.39 -1.71 10.35
C ARG A 89 -2.03 -0.40 9.65
N SER A 90 -2.66 0.69 10.05
CA SER A 90 -2.26 2.03 9.60
C SER A 90 -0.98 2.51 10.29
N HIS A 91 0.03 2.88 9.51
CA HIS A 91 1.26 3.50 10.01
C HIS A 91 1.26 5.02 9.79
N LYS A 92 0.58 5.47 8.75
CA LYS A 92 0.33 6.88 8.47
C LYS A 92 -1.09 7.03 7.97
N ASN A 93 -1.83 8.00 8.49
CA ASN A 93 -3.17 8.30 8.01
C ASN A 93 -3.45 9.79 8.18
N ARG A 94 -3.50 10.55 7.08
CA ARG A 94 -3.86 11.98 7.11
C ARG A 94 -5.37 12.23 7.25
N PHE A 95 -6.17 11.17 7.17
CA PHE A 95 -7.64 11.26 7.12
C PHE A 95 -8.31 10.53 8.29
N GLY A 96 -7.55 10.05 9.28
CA GLY A 96 -8.07 9.26 10.39
C GLY A 96 -6.97 8.88 11.39
N ALA A 97 -7.26 7.94 12.28
CA ALA A 97 -6.30 7.52 13.29
C ALA A 97 -5.18 6.64 12.70
N VAL A 98 -4.03 6.69 13.37
CA VAL A 98 -2.90 5.78 13.17
C VAL A 98 -3.00 4.61 14.14
N ASN A 99 -2.35 3.50 13.82
CA ASN A 99 -2.36 2.26 14.60
C ASN A 99 -3.74 1.58 14.73
N GLU A 100 -4.73 1.98 13.92
CA GLU A 100 -5.95 1.21 13.75
C GLU A 100 -5.59 -0.17 13.18
N LEU A 101 -6.25 -1.20 13.71
CA LEU A 101 -5.99 -2.60 13.39
C LEU A 101 -7.26 -3.26 12.87
N GLY A 102 -7.22 -3.70 11.62
CA GLY A 102 -8.18 -4.64 11.07
C GLY A 102 -7.59 -6.06 11.10
N VAL A 103 -8.39 -7.06 11.45
CA VAL A 103 -8.00 -8.46 11.40
C VAL A 103 -8.84 -9.15 10.34
N PHE A 104 -8.20 -9.88 9.44
CA PHE A 104 -8.82 -10.55 8.31
C PHE A 104 -8.41 -12.02 8.28
N ALA A 105 -9.30 -12.91 7.85
CA ALA A 105 -8.98 -14.29 7.52
C ALA A 105 -8.92 -14.45 6.00
N MET A 106 -7.89 -15.13 5.49
CA MET A 106 -7.86 -15.51 4.07
C MET A 106 -8.75 -16.73 3.85
N THR A 107 -9.77 -16.59 3.04
CA THR A 107 -10.69 -17.66 2.64
C THR A 107 -10.54 -17.95 1.16
N GLU A 108 -11.22 -18.98 0.65
CA GLU A 108 -11.27 -19.27 -0.79
C GLU A 108 -11.88 -18.13 -1.62
N GLN A 109 -12.68 -17.25 -0.99
CA GLN A 109 -13.29 -16.08 -1.61
C GLN A 109 -12.46 -14.80 -1.41
N GLY A 110 -11.29 -14.89 -0.77
CA GLY A 110 -10.43 -13.75 -0.44
C GLY A 110 -10.45 -13.37 1.04
N LEU A 111 -10.00 -12.14 1.34
CA LEU A 111 -9.89 -11.62 2.70
C LEU A 111 -11.27 -11.27 3.27
N ARG A 112 -11.60 -11.85 4.42
CA ARG A 112 -12.82 -11.56 5.17
C ARG A 112 -12.50 -10.98 6.54
N GLU A 113 -13.17 -9.90 6.91
CA GLU A 113 -13.01 -9.27 8.22
C GLU A 113 -13.39 -10.24 9.36
N VAL A 114 -12.59 -10.21 10.42
CA VAL A 114 -12.84 -10.91 11.68
C VAL A 114 -13.23 -9.88 12.74
N SER A 115 -14.53 -9.78 13.01
CA SER A 115 -15.10 -8.79 13.92
C SER A 115 -14.78 -9.03 15.40
N ASN A 116 -14.48 -10.28 15.79
CA ASN A 116 -14.04 -10.63 17.14
C ASN A 116 -12.69 -11.36 17.10
N PRO A 117 -11.57 -10.63 17.08
CA PRO A 117 -10.23 -11.23 17.05
C PRO A 117 -9.92 -12.05 18.30
N SER A 118 -10.54 -11.75 19.45
CA SER A 118 -10.29 -12.45 20.71
C SER A 118 -10.79 -13.90 20.67
N ALA A 119 -11.81 -14.20 19.86
CA ALA A 119 -12.29 -15.56 19.63
C ALA A 119 -11.27 -16.45 18.90
N ILE A 120 -10.19 -15.89 18.35
CA ILE A 120 -9.11 -16.63 17.70
C ILE A 120 -8.20 -17.32 18.73
N PHE A 121 -8.11 -16.79 19.96
CA PHE A 121 -7.21 -17.27 21.02
C PHE A 121 -7.90 -18.19 22.06
N LEU A 122 -9.20 -18.46 21.88
CA LEU A 122 -9.99 -19.41 22.69
C LEU A 122 -10.01 -20.78 22.03
#